data_AF-A0A966F7A6-F1
#
_entry.id   AF-A0A966F7A6-F1
#
_cell.length_a   1.000
_cell.length_b   1.000
_cell.length_c   1.000
_cell.angle_alpha   90.00
_cell.angle_beta   90.00
_cell.angle_gamma   90.00
#
_symmetry.space_group_name_H-M   'P 1'
#
loop_
_entity.id
_entity.type
_entity.pdbx_description
1 polymer ?
#
loop_
_entity_poly.entity_id
_entity_poly.type
_entity_poly.pdbx_seq_one_letter_code
_entity_poly.pdbx_strand_id
1 'polypeptide(L)' 'MFNNVGTVDRIIRLLMASISAYFGLFTYSGSSLGLGLAIAAGLLTFSALSGTCLMYGLFGINTRNPQKN' A
#
# COMPACT_ATOMS: atom_id res chain seq x y z
N MET A 1 -10.69 13.72 8.64
CA MET A 1 -9.54 12.91 8.20
C MET A 1 -9.64 12.79 6.68
N PHE A 2 -8.77 13.48 5.94
CA PHE A 2 -8.84 13.55 4.48
C PHE A 2 -8.21 12.29 3.87
N ASN A 3 -9.02 11.29 3.54
CA ASN A 3 -8.56 10.14 2.77
C ASN A 3 -8.44 10.54 1.29
N ASN A 4 -7.24 10.89 0.85
CA ASN A 4 -6.96 11.25 -0.54
C ASN A 4 -6.33 10.10 -1.37
N VAL A 5 -6.21 8.93 -0.75
CA VAL A 5 -5.93 7.68 -1.45
C VAL A 5 -7.24 6.92 -1.46
N GLY A 6 -7.74 6.61 -2.65
CA GLY A 6 -8.97 5.84 -2.80
C GLY A 6 -8.83 4.51 -2.05
N THR A 7 -9.87 4.11 -1.34
CA THR A 7 -9.94 2.81 -0.62
C THR A 7 -9.50 1.66 -1.52
N VAL A 8 -9.75 1.78 -2.84
CA VAL A 8 -9.33 0.84 -3.88
C VAL A 8 -7.80 0.67 -3.95
N ASP A 9 -7.00 1.74 -4.00
CA ASP A 9 -5.52 1.64 -4.03
C ASP A 9 -4.97 0.98 -2.76
N ARG A 10 -5.55 1.32 -1.61
CA ARG A 10 -5.21 0.71 -0.33
C ARG A 10 -5.49 -0.81 -0.33
N ILE A 11 -6.64 -1.21 -0.87
CA ILE A 11 -7.00 -2.64 -1.01
C ILE A 11 -6.04 -3.34 -1.97
N ILE A 12 -5.72 -2.75 -3.13
CA ILE A 12 -4.80 -3.34 -4.09
C ILE A 12 -3.41 -3.54 -3.47
N ARG A 13 -2.89 -2.54 -2.74
CA ARG A 13 -1.60 -2.67 -2.04
C ARG A 13 -1.61 -3.74 -0.97
N LEU A 14 -2.69 -3.86 -0.19
CA LEU A 14 -2.83 -4.92 0.81
C LEU A 14 -2.94 -6.30 0.16
N LEU A 15 -3.65 -6.42 -0.96
CA LEU A 15 -3.69 -7.65 -1.76
C LEU A 15 -2.29 -8.04 -2.24
N MET A 16 -1.58 -7.13 -2.89
CA MET A 16 -0.22 -7.41 -3.37
C MET A 16 0.74 -7.75 -2.23
N ALA A 17 0.62 -7.08 -1.10
CA ALA A 17 1.39 -7.38 0.11
C ALA A 17 1.08 -8.78 0.64
N SER A 18 -0.20 -9.17 0.71
CA SER A 18 -0.62 -10.49 1.20
C SER A 18 -0.09 -11.63 0.32
N ILE A 19 -0.15 -11.46 -1.00
CA ILE A 19 0.38 -12.42 -1.97
C ILE A 19 1.89 -12.54 -1.79
N SER A 20 2.60 -11.40 -1.76
CA SER A 20 4.06 -11.38 -1.58
C SER A 20 4.49 -12.00 -0.26
N ALA A 21 3.75 -11.74 0.83
CA ALA A 21 4.00 -12.34 2.14
C ALA A 21 3.81 -13.86 2.11
N TYR A 22 2.74 -14.36 1.48
CA TYR A 22 2.50 -15.79 1.36
C TYR A 22 3.64 -16.49 0.62
N PHE A 23 4.03 -15.98 -0.54
CA PHE A 23 5.12 -16.54 -1.31
C PHE A 23 6.46 -16.43 -0.57
N GLY A 24 6.74 -15.30 0.09
CA GLY A 24 7.99 -15.08 0.81
C GLY A 24 8.16 -15.96 2.05
N LEU A 25 7.07 -16.18 2.81
CA LEU A 25 7.11 -16.92 4.07
C LEU A 25 6.89 -18.43 3.91
N PHE A 26 6.10 -18.85 2.92
CA PHE A 26 5.73 -20.26 2.73
C PHE A 26 6.41 -20.89 1.51
N THR A 27 6.18 -20.37 0.30
CA THR A 27 6.65 -21.01 -0.95
C THR A 27 8.17 -20.92 -1.13
N TYR A 28 8.75 -19.75 -0.86
CA TYR A 28 10.16 -19.45 -1.05
C TYR A 28 10.90 -19.30 0.29
N SER A 29 10.36 -19.89 1.36
CA SER A 29 10.93 -19.81 2.71
C SER A 29 12.38 -20.27 2.74
N GLY A 30 13.24 -19.53 3.43
CA GLY A 30 14.68 -19.84 3.54
C GLY A 30 15.53 -19.49 2.32
N SER A 31 14.94 -18.96 1.25
CA SER A 31 15.69 -18.45 0.09
C SER A 31 15.90 -16.93 0.14
N SER A 32 16.91 -16.44 -0.57
CA SER A 32 17.15 -14.99 -0.75
C SER A 32 15.96 -14.29 -1.43
N LEU A 33 15.29 -14.98 -2.36
CA LEU A 33 14.08 -14.49 -3.01
C LEU A 33 12.94 -14.34 -1.99
N GLY A 34 12.76 -15.32 -1.10
CA GLY A 34 11.76 -15.26 -0.03
C GLY A 34 11.95 -14.08 0.92
N LEU A 35 13.20 -13.80 1.31
CA LEU A 35 13.54 -12.61 2.10
C LEU A 35 13.19 -11.31 1.36
N GLY A 36 13.51 -11.22 0.07
CA GLY A 36 13.16 -10.08 -0.77
C GLY A 36 11.64 -9.85 -0.83
N LEU A 37 10.86 -10.91 -1.04
CA LEU A 37 9.40 -10.85 -1.05
C LEU A 37 8.81 -10.43 0.30
N ALA A 38 9.36 -10.94 1.41
CA ALA A 38 8.92 -10.59 2.75
C ALA A 38 9.16 -9.10 3.07
N ILE A 39 10.32 -8.56 2.69
CA ILE A 39 10.64 -7.13 2.83
C ILE A 39 9.67 -6.28 1.98
N ALA A 40 9.47 -6.66 0.72
CA ALA A 40 8.55 -5.96 -0.18
C ALA A 40 7.11 -5.95 0.37
N ALA A 41 6.65 -7.08 0.91
CA ALA A 41 5.33 -7.18 1.55
C ALA A 41 5.19 -6.25 2.77
N GLY A 42 6.22 -6.15 3.61
CA GLY A 42 6.25 -5.23 4.75
C GLY A 42 6.14 -3.76 4.32
N LEU A 43 6.91 -3.36 3.30
CA LEU A 43 6.89 -1.99 2.77
C LEU A 43 5.54 -1.62 2.14
N LEU A 44 4.94 -2.55 1.38
CA LEU A 44 3.61 -2.37 0.79
C LEU A 44 2.52 -2.24 1.86
N THR A 45 2.58 -3.08 2.90
CA THR A 45 1.64 -3.04 4.03
C THR A 45 1.77 -1.72 4.80
N PHE A 46 3.00 -1.30 5.12
CA PHE A 46 3.24 -0.02 5.78
C PHE A 46 2.68 1.15 4.95
N SER A 47 2.98 1.17 3.64
CA SER A 47 2.48 2.19 2.73
C SER A 47 0.95 2.22 2.65
N ALA A 48 0.29 1.05 2.69
CA ALA A 48 -1.17 0.96 2.70
C ALA A 48 -1.77 1.39 4.06
N LEU A 49 -1.10 1.10 5.18
CA LEU A 49 -1.57 1.43 6.53
C LEU A 49 -1.45 2.92 6.85
N SER A 50 -0.41 3.59 6.34
CA SER A 50 -0.21 5.03 6.55
C SER A 50 -1.38 5.88 6.06
N GLY A 51 -2.29 5.34 5.22
CA GLY A 51 -3.65 5.87 4.94
C GLY A 51 -3.72 7.26 4.30
N THR A 52 -2.58 7.92 4.22
CA THR A 52 -2.28 9.17 3.56
C THR A 52 -1.12 8.81 2.64
N CYS A 53 -1.30 8.93 1.33
CA CYS A 53 -0.10 9.10 0.52
C CYS A 53 0.52 10.41 1.00
N LEU A 54 1.68 10.34 1.66
CA LEU A 54 2.51 11.50 2.00
C LEU A 54 2.58 12.45 0.80
N MET A 55 2.71 11.90 -0.41
CA MET A 55 2.74 12.63 -1.68
C MET A 55 1.51 13.50 -1.98
N TYR A 56 0.29 13.05 -1.67
CA TYR A 56 -0.91 13.85 -1.94
C TYR A 56 -1.04 15.03 -0.95
N GLY A 57 -0.56 14.85 0.27
CA GLY A 57 -0.38 15.94 1.24
C GLY A 57 0.77 16.86 0.88
N LEU A 58 1.89 16.33 0.39
CA LEU A 58 3.08 17.07 -0.01
C LEU A 58 2.86 17.89 -1.29
N PHE A 59 2.10 17.37 -2.24
CA PHE A 59 1.71 18.06 -3.49
C PHE A 59 0.41 18.87 -3.36
N GLY A 60 -0.24 18.89 -2.18
CA GLY A 60 -1.44 19.70 -1.95
C GLY A 60 -2.63 19.40 -2.86
N ILE A 61 -2.66 18.23 -3.50
CA ILE A 61 -3.70 17.87 -4.47
C ILE A 61 -4.98 17.58 -3.69
N ASN A 62 -6.01 18.41 -3.86
CA ASN A 62 -7.31 18.25 -3.22
C ASN A 62 -8.32 17.72 -4.24
N THR A 63 -8.75 16.47 -4.11
CA THR A 63 -9.74 15.85 -5.01
C THR A 63 -11.19 16.22 -4.66
N ARG A 64 -11.41 17.21 -3.78
CA ARG A 64 -12.73 17.82 -3.64
C ARG A 64 -13.13 18.43 -4.97
N ASN A 65 -14.00 17.73 -5.70
CA ASN A 65 -14.96 18.39 -6.58
C ASN A 65 -15.75 19.35 -5.69
N PRO A 66 -15.68 20.68 -5.90
CA PRO A 66 -16.73 21.53 -5.38
C PRO A 66 -18.00 21.13 -6.14
N GLN A 67 -18.79 20.23 -5.56
CA GLN A 67 -20.21 20.17 -5.90
C GLN A 67 -20.75 21.55 -5.53
N LYS A 68 -20.85 22.41 -6.56
CA LYS A 68 -21.58 23.66 -6.47
C LYS A 68 -23.03 23.30 -6.20
N ASN A 69 -23.51 23.66 -5.01
CA ASN A 69 -24.87 24.16 -4.84
C ASN A 69 -24.82 25.28 -3.81
#